data_AF-A0A7V8SXX4-F1
#
_entry.id   AF-A0A7V8SXX4-F1
#
_cell.length_a   1.000
_cell.length_b   1.000
_cell.length_c   1.000
_cell.angle_alpha   90.00
_cell.angle_beta   90.00
_cell.angle_gamma   90.00
#
_symmetry.space_group_name_H-M   'P 1'
#
loop_
_entity.id
_entity.type
_entity.pdbx_description
1 polymer ?
#
loop_
_entity_poly.entity_id
_entity_poly.type
_entity_poly.pdbx_seq_one_letter_code
_entity_poly.pdbx_strand_id
1 'polypeptide(L)'
;VLVKGENHGKTADEHLMVRSDCAFPTLYQIRQQGRFTTPVAYATAHMAALFIKFFPRELSGVFAPEVLPEETRRAILSGIRNNSIRITHKITALKRQGEDEEEI
;
A
#
# COMPACT_ATOMS: atom_id res chain seq x y z
N VAL A 1 -2.53 4.29 3.90
CA VAL A 1 -2.26 3.74 5.24
C VAL A 1 -1.18 4.57 5.91
N LEU A 2 -1.38 4.98 7.16
CA LEU A 2 -0.39 5.65 7.99
C LEU A 2 0.07 4.67 9.07
N VAL A 3 1.37 4.49 9.22
CA VAL A 3 1.98 3.65 10.26
C VAL A 3 2.98 4.52 11.02
N LYS A 4 2.90 4.52 12.35
CA LYS A 4 3.92 5.12 13.21
C LYS A 4 4.79 3.99 13.77
N GLY A 5 6.10 4.21 13.86
CA GLY A 5 7.02 3.24 14.45
C GLY A 5 8.30 3.91 14.92
N GLU A 6 9.06 3.20 15.71
CA GLU A 6 10.37 3.64 16.21
C GLU A 6 11.46 2.88 15.45
N ASN A 7 12.47 3.62 15.00
CA ASN A 7 13.67 3.06 14.40
C ASN A 7 14.79 3.08 15.44
N HIS A 8 15.15 1.90 15.95
CA HIS A 8 16.22 1.76 16.94
C HIS A 8 17.58 1.81 16.23
N GLY A 9 18.07 3.03 16.01
CA GLY A 9 19.41 3.28 15.48
C GLY A 9 20.51 3.06 16.54
N LYS A 10 21.77 2.97 16.10
CA LYS A 10 22.93 2.78 17.01
C LYS A 10 23.19 3.98 17.94
N THR A 11 22.62 5.14 17.66
CA THR A 11 22.91 6.40 18.35
C THR A 11 21.69 7.06 18.98
N ALA A 12 20.49 6.91 18.42
CA ALA A 12 19.23 7.39 19.01
C ALA A 12 18.01 6.70 18.36
N ASP A 13 16.94 6.56 19.13
CA ASP A 13 15.64 6.11 18.61
C ASP A 13 14.95 7.26 17.87
N GLU A 14 14.69 7.05 16.58
CA GLU A 14 13.94 7.98 15.73
C GLU A 14 12.49 7.54 15.61
N HIS A 15 11.54 8.44 15.91
CA HIS A 15 10.14 8.18 15.66
C HIS A 15 9.85 8.47 14.18
N LEU A 16 9.28 7.52 13.45
CA LEU A 16 8.98 7.62 12.04
C LEU A 16 7.48 7.47 11.79
N MET A 17 6.98 8.23 10.81
CA MET A 17 5.66 8.05 10.22
C MET A 17 5.81 7.62 8.77
N VAL A 18 5.34 6.42 8.46
CA VAL A 18 5.29 5.87 7.11
C VAL A 18 3.88 6.04 6.57
N ARG A 19 3.72 6.87 5.55
CA ARG A 19 2.49 6.99 4.75
C ARG A 19 2.63 6.18 3.48
N SER A 20 1.73 5.22 3.28
CA SER A 20 1.62 4.43 2.06
C SER A 20 0.33 4.79 1.34
N ASP A 21 0.44 5.33 0.14
CA ASP A 21 -0.68 5.80 -0.68
C ASP A 21 -0.76 4.96 -1.98
N CYS A 22 -1.97 4.66 -2.43
CA CYS A 22 -2.22 4.01 -3.72
C CYS A 22 -3.05 4.94 -4.61
N ALA A 23 -2.52 5.27 -5.79
CA ALA A 23 -3.21 6.05 -6.80
C ALA A 23 -3.69 5.14 -7.93
N PHE A 24 -5.01 5.15 -8.16
CA PHE A 24 -5.66 4.46 -9.26
C PHE A 24 -5.91 5.42 -10.43
N PRO A 25 -6.16 4.90 -11.65
CA PRO A 25 -6.55 5.73 -12.78
C PRO A 25 -7.81 6.56 -12.49
N THR A 26 -7.83 7.78 -13.00
CA THR A 26 -9.01 8.65 -12.90
C THR A 26 -10.16 8.10 -13.75
N LEU A 27 -11.39 8.52 -13.47
CA LEU A 27 -12.56 8.13 -14.29
C LEU A 27 -12.34 8.45 -15.77
N TYR A 28 -11.71 9.59 -16.07
CA TYR A 28 -11.36 9.98 -17.44
C TYR A 28 -10.41 8.97 -18.09
N GLN A 29 -9.32 8.58 -17.41
CA GLN A 29 -8.36 7.59 -17.90
C GLN A 29 -9.00 6.22 -18.09
N ILE A 30 -9.89 5.79 -17.18
CA ILE A 30 -10.63 4.53 -17.29
C ILE A 30 -11.52 4.53 -18.52
N ARG A 31 -12.24 5.64 -18.79
CA ARG A 31 -13.09 5.77 -19.97
C ARG A 31 -12.30 5.80 -21.28
N GLN A 32 -11.12 6.43 -21.30
CA GLN A 32 -10.22 6.39 -22.45
C GLN A 32 -9.78 4.96 -22.81
N GLN A 33 -9.72 4.06 -21.83
CA GLN A 33 -9.45 2.63 -22.06
C GLN A 33 -10.69 1.85 -22.57
N GLY A 34 -11.80 2.54 -22.89
CA GLY A 34 -13.05 1.92 -23.33
C GLY A 34 -13.85 1.24 -22.21
N ARG A 35 -13.51 1.51 -20.94
CA ARG A 35 -14.17 0.88 -19.78
C ARG A 35 -15.23 1.82 -19.20
N PHE A 36 -16.48 1.37 -19.20
CA PHE A 36 -17.62 2.09 -18.62
C PHE A 36 -17.89 1.65 -17.18
N THR A 37 -16.87 1.79 -16.32
CA THR A 37 -16.95 1.39 -14.92
C THR A 37 -16.69 2.57 -14.00
N THR A 38 -17.17 2.50 -12.75
CA THR A 38 -16.80 3.47 -11.72
C THR A 38 -15.34 3.25 -11.30
N PRO A 39 -14.64 4.27 -10.79
CA PRO A 39 -13.26 4.12 -10.31
C PRO A 39 -13.15 3.11 -9.17
N VAL A 40 -14.17 3.05 -8.30
CA VAL A 40 -14.22 2.07 -7.21
C VAL A 40 -14.33 0.65 -7.75
N ALA A 41 -15.24 0.40 -8.69
CA ALA A 41 -15.38 -0.92 -9.29
C ALA A 41 -14.13 -1.33 -10.09
N TYR A 42 -13.47 -0.37 -10.76
CA TYR A 42 -12.17 -0.60 -11.42
C TYR A 42 -11.12 -1.06 -10.40
N ALA A 43 -10.93 -0.29 -9.31
CA ALA A 43 -9.95 -0.61 -8.29
C ALA A 43 -10.19 -2.00 -7.69
N THR A 44 -11.43 -2.29 -7.28
CA THR A 44 -11.81 -3.58 -6.70
C THR A 44 -11.56 -4.74 -7.66
N ALA A 45 -12.03 -4.64 -8.91
CA ALA A 45 -11.89 -5.71 -9.89
C ALA A 45 -10.42 -5.99 -10.23
N HIS A 46 -9.61 -4.94 -10.42
CA HIS A 46 -8.18 -5.10 -10.71
C HIS A 46 -7.40 -5.72 -9.53
N MET A 47 -7.71 -5.30 -8.30
CA MET A 47 -7.09 -5.90 -7.11
C MET A 47 -7.48 -7.37 -6.93
N ALA A 48 -8.78 -7.69 -7.09
CA ALA A 48 -9.26 -9.08 -7.02
C ALA A 48 -8.65 -9.96 -8.12
N ALA A 49 -8.53 -9.45 -9.34
CA ALA A 49 -7.91 -10.18 -10.45
C ALA A 49 -6.43 -10.50 -10.17
N LEU A 50 -5.67 -9.55 -9.61
CA LEU A 50 -4.29 -9.80 -9.21
C LEU A 50 -4.19 -10.81 -8.07
N PHE A 51 -5.10 -10.71 -7.09
CA PHE A 51 -5.16 -11.68 -6.00
C PHE A 51 -5.36 -13.10 -6.54
N ILE A 52 -6.38 -13.32 -7.37
CA ILE A 52 -6.68 -14.62 -7.99
C ILE A 52 -5.51 -15.11 -8.86
N LYS A 53 -4.88 -14.20 -9.62
CA LYS A 53 -3.75 -14.55 -10.49
C LYS A 53 -2.55 -15.11 -9.72
N PHE A 54 -2.26 -14.56 -8.55
CA PHE A 54 -1.11 -14.95 -7.74
C PHE A 54 -1.46 -15.92 -6.60
N PHE A 55 -2.74 -16.22 -6.40
CA PHE A 55 -3.18 -17.13 -5.35
C PHE A 55 -2.57 -18.53 -5.55
N PRO A 56 -1.90 -19.12 -4.54
CA PRO A 56 -1.29 -20.44 -4.67
C PRO A 56 -2.37 -21.50 -4.92
N ARG A 57 -2.20 -22.34 -5.93
CA ARG A 57 -3.21 -23.33 -6.34
C ARG A 57 -3.31 -24.50 -5.36
N GLU A 58 -2.26 -24.69 -4.60
CA GLU A 58 -2.05 -25.75 -3.63
C GLU A 58 -2.67 -25.40 -2.26
N LEU A 59 -3.04 -24.14 -2.05
CA LEU A 59 -3.77 -23.70 -0.86
C LEU A 59 -5.28 -23.75 -1.12
N SER A 60 -6.00 -24.50 -0.29
CA SER A 60 -7.47 -24.53 -0.28
C SER A 60 -8.00 -23.84 0.97
N GLY A 61 -8.93 -22.90 0.82
CA GLY A 61 -9.57 -22.23 1.95
C GLY A 61 -9.82 -20.75 1.72
N VAL A 62 -10.37 -20.08 2.73
CA VAL A 62 -10.60 -18.63 2.73
C VAL A 62 -9.45 -17.97 3.48
N PHE A 63 -8.60 -17.26 2.73
CA PHE A 63 -7.43 -16.58 3.28
C PHE A 63 -7.54 -15.08 3.05
N ALA A 64 -7.31 -14.32 4.11
CA ALA A 64 -7.12 -12.88 4.00
C ALA A 64 -5.75 -12.57 3.34
N PRO A 65 -5.57 -11.42 2.69
CA PRO A 65 -4.30 -11.06 2.05
C PRO A 65 -3.09 -11.06 2.99
N GLU A 66 -3.29 -10.73 4.27
CA GLU A 66 -2.26 -10.66 5.29
C GLU A 66 -1.76 -12.03 5.75
N VAL A 67 -2.55 -13.09 5.62
CA VAL A 67 -2.16 -14.46 6.01
C VAL A 67 -1.50 -15.24 4.87
N LEU A 68 -1.48 -14.69 3.66
CA LEU A 68 -0.80 -15.32 2.53
C LEU A 68 0.72 -15.39 2.76
N PRO A 69 1.41 -16.39 2.16
CA PRO A 69 2.86 -16.47 2.16
C PRO A 69 3.49 -15.16 1.69
N GLU A 70 4.63 -14.80 2.29
CA GLU A 70 5.27 -13.52 2.01
C GLU A 70 5.61 -13.35 0.52
N GLU A 71 6.07 -14.42 -0.12
CA GLU A 71 6.37 -14.45 -1.55
C GLU A 71 5.14 -14.10 -2.41
N THR A 72 3.98 -14.68 -2.08
CA THR A 72 2.71 -14.38 -2.75
C THR A 72 2.31 -12.91 -2.57
N ARG A 73 2.43 -12.37 -1.35
CA ARG A 73 2.14 -10.96 -1.08
C ARG A 73 3.05 -10.04 -1.89
N ARG A 74 4.35 -10.34 -1.97
CA ARG A 74 5.33 -9.59 -2.78
C ARG A 74 4.99 -9.66 -4.28
N ALA A 75 4.59 -10.84 -4.77
CA ALA A 75 4.18 -11.01 -6.17
C ALA A 75 2.93 -10.18 -6.52
N ILE A 76 1.93 -10.16 -5.63
CA ILE A 76 0.74 -9.30 -5.77
C ILE A 76 1.15 -7.82 -5.82
N LEU A 77 1.97 -7.35 -4.88
CA LEU A 77 2.44 -5.96 -4.85
C LEU A 77 3.26 -5.57 -6.08
N SER A 78 4.10 -6.48 -6.58
CA SER A 78 4.83 -6.30 -7.84
C SER A 78 3.87 -6.21 -9.03
N GLY A 79 2.87 -7.08 -9.08
CA GLY A 79 1.81 -7.05 -10.08
C GLY A 79 1.03 -5.74 -10.08
N ILE A 80 0.75 -5.17 -8.91
CA ILE A 80 0.10 -3.85 -8.79
C ILE A 80 0.99 -2.77 -9.42
N ARG A 81 2.28 -2.73 -9.07
CA ARG A 81 3.24 -1.74 -9.58
C ARG A 81 3.45 -1.80 -11.10
N ASN A 82 3.35 -2.99 -11.69
CA ASN A 82 3.47 -3.19 -13.14
C ASN A 82 2.20 -2.81 -13.91
N ASN A 83 1.09 -2.55 -13.21
CA ASN A 83 -0.16 -2.08 -13.81
C ASN A 83 -0.29 -0.55 -13.66
N SER A 84 -1.44 -0.02 -14.04
CA SER A 84 -1.79 1.41 -13.96
C SER A 84 -1.97 1.95 -12.51
N ILE A 85 -1.59 1.18 -11.49
CA ILE A 85 -1.77 1.53 -10.07
C ILE A 85 -0.41 1.89 -9.47
N ARG A 86 -0.30 3.13 -8.98
CA ARG A 86 0.95 3.63 -8.39
C ARG A 86 0.90 3.55 -6.87
N ILE A 87 1.86 2.85 -6.29
CA ILE A 87 2.07 2.80 -4.83
C ILE A 87 3.19 3.78 -4.47
N THR A 88 2.92 4.70 -3.56
CA THR A 88 3.90 5.68 -3.06
C THR A 88 4.09 5.51 -1.56
N HIS A 89 5.33 5.53 -1.11
CA HIS A 89 5.67 5.57 0.31
C HIS A 89 6.33 6.91 0.64
N LYS A 90 5.84 7.59 1.68
CA LYS A 90 6.46 8.79 2.25
C LYS A 90 6.83 8.49 3.70
N ILE A 91 8.11 8.60 4.02
CA ILE A 91 8.63 8.46 5.38
C ILE A 91 8.90 9.86 5.91
N THR A 92 8.38 10.17 7.10
CA THR A 92 8.59 11.44 7.79
C THR A 92 9.13 11.14 9.19
N ALA A 93 10.26 11.75 9.57
CA ALA A 93 10.71 11.73 10.96
C ALA A 93 9.80 12.63 11.81
N LEU A 94 9.29 12.09 12.90
CA LEU A 94 8.55 12.83 13.91
C LEU A 94 9.57 13.34 14.95
N LYS A 95 9.58 14.64 15.21
CA LYS A 95 10.38 15.20 16.31
C LYS A 95 9.96 14.54 17.63
N ARG A 96 10.91 14.35 18.55
CA ARG A 96 10.61 13.96 19.93
C ARG A 96 9.65 15.00 20.51
N GLN A 97 8.50 14.57 21.03
CA GLN A 97 7.66 15.42 21.86
C GLN A 97 8.51 15.88 23.05
N GLY A 98 8.95 17.15 23.03
CA GLY A 98 9.88 17.71 24.02
C GLY A 98 10.64 18.96 23.56
N GLU A 99 10.55 19.38 22.29
CA GLU A 99 11.20 20.61 21.80
C GLU A 99 10.27 21.84 21.70
N ASP A 100 8.98 21.72 22.02
CA ASP A 100 7.99 22.80 21.86
C ASP A 100 7.38 23.26 23.23
N GLU A 101 8.17 23.26 24.31
CA GLU A 101 7.82 23.91 25.60
C GLU A 101 8.93 24.87 26.04
N GLU A 102 9.38 25.79 25.18
CA GLU A 102 10.20 26.93 25.65
C GLU A 102 10.26 28.07 24.61
N GLU A 103 9.16 28.82 24.46
CA GLU A 103 9.25 30.25 24.13
C GLU A 103 8.16 30.98 24.94
N ILE A 104 8.57 31.53 26.10
CA ILE A 104 7.87 32.57 26.87
C ILE A 104 8.34 33.93 26.37
#